data_AF-A0A2G5X4M8-F1
#
_entry.id   AF-A0A2G5X4M8-F1
#
_cell.length_a   1.000
_cell.length_b   1.000
_cell.length_c   1.000
_cell.angle_alpha   90.00
_cell.angle_beta   90.00
_cell.angle_gamma   90.00
#
_symmetry.space_group_name_H-M   'P 1'
#
loop_
_entity.id
_entity.type
_entity.pdbx_description
1 polymer ?
#
loop_
_entity_poly.entity_id
_entity_poly.type
_entity_poly.pdbx_seq_one_letter_code
_entity_poly.pdbx_strand_id
1 'polypeptide(L)'
;MKRKIMISISLFFVFLLTGCIGEDYDFNPPNAFIESQLDFVKGELETANINWDSDKKYTKKTDDIDSLAKEQEPLHYYSGQKMDIRFDNGDIRINNINIYVKQDGEKTELPVDNQVFEMPKEEGNYLIVVKLEADSGNTEYVGNLDIRERDDNPYPPRVSLDNNSDEADKEELESYKAEWREYTVETDDMSFLKNGLEPLNHDSGEQMEISFDHHNFEIEDLRVYAHHNDEKMNLPVKDKFFNLPEEEGEYIIVVKLLTDKGSAEYAGNIIIK
;
A
#
# COMPACT_ATOMS: atom_id res chain seq x y z
N MET A 1 9.24 7.52 65.98
CA MET A 1 9.42 6.72 64.74
C MET A 1 8.37 7.00 63.66
N LYS A 2 7.06 7.05 63.99
CA LYS A 2 5.98 7.24 63.00
C LYS A 2 6.11 8.48 62.09
N ARG A 3 6.52 9.63 62.64
CA ARG A 3 6.66 10.90 61.89
C ARG A 3 7.85 10.93 60.91
N LYS A 4 8.92 10.18 61.18
CA LYS A 4 10.08 10.08 60.25
C LYS A 4 9.79 9.12 59.08
N ILE A 5 9.03 8.06 59.33
CA ILE A 5 8.58 7.10 58.29
C ILE A 5 7.62 7.80 57.31
N MET A 6 6.69 8.62 57.82
CA MET A 6 5.73 9.35 56.99
C MET A 6 6.39 10.36 56.05
N ILE A 7 7.44 11.05 56.50
CA ILE A 7 8.23 11.97 55.66
C ILE A 7 9.02 11.20 54.59
N SER A 8 9.57 10.03 54.93
CA SER A 8 10.34 9.20 53.99
C SER A 8 9.46 8.62 52.87
N ILE A 9 8.22 8.24 53.16
CA ILE A 9 7.25 7.76 52.16
C ILE A 9 6.83 8.91 51.24
N SER A 10 6.58 10.10 51.81
CA SER A 10 6.19 11.27 51.03
C SER A 10 7.30 11.75 50.08
N LEU A 11 8.57 11.65 50.48
CA LEU A 11 9.71 12.03 49.65
C LEU A 11 9.93 11.04 48.49
N PHE A 12 9.62 9.75 48.69
CA PHE A 12 9.70 8.71 47.66
C PHE A 12 8.64 8.91 46.56
N PHE A 13 7.45 9.41 46.90
CA PHE A 13 6.41 9.75 45.93
C PHE A 13 6.78 10.94 45.04
N VAL A 14 7.55 11.94 45.54
CA VAL A 14 7.99 13.06 44.71
C VAL A 14 8.90 12.60 43.57
N PHE A 15 9.75 11.58 43.79
CA PHE A 15 10.60 11.01 42.74
C PHE A 15 9.84 10.12 41.74
N LEU A 16 8.69 9.56 42.11
CA LEU A 16 7.82 8.80 41.20
C LEU A 16 7.02 9.72 40.26
N LEU A 17 6.76 10.98 40.64
CA LEU A 17 6.09 11.97 39.79
C LEU A 17 7.04 12.74 38.84
N THR A 18 8.36 12.62 39.00
CA THR A 18 9.34 13.22 38.08
C THR A 18 9.77 12.27 36.96
N GLY A 19 9.03 11.18 36.74
CA GLY A 19 9.20 10.28 35.60
C GLY A 19 8.68 10.88 34.30
N CYS A 20 9.15 12.07 33.93
CA CYS A 20 9.25 12.43 32.51
C CYS A 20 10.73 12.27 32.17
N ILE A 21 11.14 11.01 32.04
CA ILE A 21 12.37 10.68 31.31
C ILE A 21 12.13 11.27 29.93
N GLY A 22 12.94 12.23 29.51
CA GLY A 22 12.85 12.82 28.17
C GLY A 22 12.95 11.68 27.18
N GLU A 23 11.82 11.33 26.58
CA GLU A 23 11.78 10.41 25.45
C GLU A 23 12.58 11.11 24.35
N ASP A 24 13.54 10.38 23.79
CA ASP A 24 14.38 10.87 22.69
C ASP A 24 13.51 10.77 21.44
N TYR A 25 12.62 11.75 21.27
CA TYR A 25 11.74 11.83 20.11
C TYR A 25 12.58 12.08 18.86
N ASP A 26 12.37 11.26 17.83
CA ASP A 26 13.01 11.47 16.54
C ASP A 26 12.30 12.61 15.80
N PHE A 27 12.90 13.80 15.86
CA PHE A 27 12.44 15.00 15.16
C PHE A 27 13.19 15.23 13.83
N ASN A 28 13.81 14.20 13.25
CA ASN A 28 14.42 14.34 11.93
C ASN A 28 13.33 14.43 10.84
N PRO A 29 13.62 15.09 9.70
CA PRO A 29 12.74 15.01 8.54
C PRO A 29 12.58 13.54 8.13
N PRO A 30 11.36 13.07 7.84
CA PRO A 30 11.17 11.69 7.42
C PRO A 30 11.72 11.47 6.00
N ASN A 31 12.03 10.23 5.67
CA ASN A 31 12.12 9.74 4.31
C ASN A 31 10.72 9.51 3.75
N ALA A 32 10.62 9.47 2.41
CA ALA A 32 9.35 9.32 1.71
C ALA A 32 9.38 8.10 0.79
N PHE A 33 8.28 7.36 0.75
CA PHE A 33 8.10 6.18 -0.08
C PHE A 33 6.75 6.25 -0.78
N ILE A 34 6.71 5.88 -2.05
CA ILE A 34 5.46 5.59 -2.74
C ILE A 34 5.29 4.08 -2.82
N GLU A 35 4.13 3.58 -2.44
CA GLU A 35 3.84 2.15 -2.45
C GLU A 35 2.44 1.87 -2.95
N SER A 36 2.21 0.69 -3.49
CA SER A 36 0.87 0.15 -3.68
C SER A 36 0.83 -1.17 -2.94
N GLN A 37 -0.04 -1.26 -1.94
CA GLN A 37 -0.22 -2.51 -1.19
C GLN A 37 -0.82 -3.60 -2.09
N LEU A 38 -1.75 -3.21 -2.97
CA LEU A 38 -2.40 -4.13 -3.91
C LEU A 38 -1.39 -4.78 -4.87
N ASP A 39 -0.44 -3.99 -5.36
CA ASP A 39 0.57 -4.47 -6.31
C ASP A 39 1.91 -4.80 -5.62
N PHE A 40 2.00 -4.63 -4.29
CA PHE A 40 3.18 -4.87 -3.46
C PHE A 40 4.46 -4.24 -4.01
N VAL A 41 4.32 -3.05 -4.60
CA VAL A 41 5.44 -2.26 -5.09
C VAL A 41 5.76 -1.19 -4.06
N LYS A 42 7.04 -0.91 -3.88
CA LYS A 42 7.52 0.18 -3.04
C LYS A 42 8.71 0.83 -3.72
N GLY A 43 8.63 2.15 -3.88
CA GLY A 43 9.71 3.00 -4.38
C GLY A 43 10.07 4.04 -3.33
N GLU A 44 11.36 4.17 -3.04
CA GLU A 44 11.89 5.23 -2.19
C GLU A 44 12.10 6.50 -3.01
N LEU A 45 11.80 7.65 -2.42
CA LEU A 45 12.02 8.96 -3.03
C LEU A 45 13.22 9.64 -2.38
N GLU A 46 14.07 10.26 -3.19
CA GLU A 46 15.24 10.97 -2.68
C GLU A 46 14.84 12.35 -2.14
N THR A 47 15.40 12.74 -0.99
CA THR A 47 15.10 14.04 -0.40
C THR A 47 15.84 15.17 -1.15
N ALA A 48 15.10 16.10 -1.75
CA ALA A 48 15.66 17.22 -2.49
C ALA A 48 15.89 18.48 -1.63
N ASN A 49 14.84 18.96 -0.96
CA ASN A 49 14.90 20.20 -0.18
C ASN A 49 14.35 19.96 1.22
N ILE A 50 15.01 20.51 2.24
CA ILE A 50 14.60 20.41 3.64
C ILE A 50 14.63 21.82 4.23
N ASN A 51 13.56 22.20 4.91
CA ASN A 51 13.55 23.29 5.88
C ASN A 51 12.76 22.83 7.10
N TRP A 52 13.49 22.28 8.06
CA TRP A 52 12.92 21.57 9.20
C TRP A 52 13.39 22.20 10.52
N ASP A 53 12.42 22.49 11.36
CA ASP A 53 12.56 23.09 12.67
C ASP A 53 12.43 22.00 13.74
N SER A 54 13.58 21.49 14.17
CA SER A 54 13.71 20.60 15.31
C SER A 54 14.83 21.08 16.23
N ASP A 55 15.18 20.30 17.25
CA ASP A 55 16.27 20.61 18.19
C ASP A 55 17.58 20.98 17.49
N LYS A 56 17.80 20.42 16.29
CA LYS A 56 18.82 20.86 15.35
C LYS A 56 18.12 21.37 14.11
N LYS A 57 18.21 22.66 13.82
CA LYS A 57 17.70 23.20 12.57
C LYS A 57 18.33 22.48 11.37
N TYR A 58 17.53 21.79 10.57
CA TYR A 58 17.99 21.11 9.36
C TYR A 58 17.58 21.91 8.12
N THR A 59 18.55 22.17 7.25
CA THR A 59 18.29 22.84 5.98
C THR A 59 19.14 22.20 4.89
N LYS A 60 18.48 21.73 3.82
CA LYS A 60 19.09 21.22 2.60
C LYS A 60 18.44 21.95 1.43
N LYS A 61 19.25 22.41 0.49
CA LYS A 61 18.75 22.96 -0.77
C LYS A 61 19.48 22.29 -1.92
N THR A 62 18.72 21.78 -2.86
CA THR A 62 19.22 21.22 -4.13
C THR A 62 19.01 22.24 -5.22
N ASP A 63 20.08 22.56 -5.96
CA ASP A 63 20.05 23.59 -7.00
C ASP A 63 19.23 23.16 -8.22
N ASP A 64 19.31 21.87 -8.58
CA ASP A 64 18.57 21.28 -9.70
C ASP A 64 17.96 19.94 -9.27
N ILE A 65 16.69 20.00 -8.87
CA ILE A 65 15.94 18.82 -8.46
C ILE A 65 15.62 17.88 -9.64
N ASP A 66 15.62 18.40 -10.87
CA ASP A 66 15.29 17.61 -12.06
C ASP A 66 16.48 16.71 -12.43
N SER A 67 17.71 17.23 -12.28
CA SER A 67 18.93 16.44 -12.40
C SER A 67 19.04 15.39 -11.29
N LEU A 68 18.76 15.76 -10.03
CA LEU A 68 18.76 14.80 -8.91
C LEU A 68 17.80 13.63 -9.15
N ALA A 69 16.62 13.90 -9.69
CA ALA A 69 15.67 12.84 -10.02
C ALA A 69 16.19 11.95 -11.15
N LYS A 70 16.67 12.52 -12.27
CA LYS A 70 17.15 11.76 -13.45
C LYS A 70 18.36 10.87 -13.19
N GLU A 71 19.16 11.15 -12.16
CA GLU A 71 20.30 10.31 -11.76
C GLU A 71 19.86 9.00 -11.09
N GLN A 72 18.61 8.92 -10.62
CA GLN A 72 18.05 7.74 -9.97
C GLN A 72 17.65 6.66 -10.98
N GLU A 73 17.73 5.40 -10.57
CA GLU A 73 17.13 4.29 -11.32
C GLU A 73 15.61 4.53 -11.44
N PRO A 74 15.02 4.39 -12.63
CA PRO A 74 13.59 4.60 -12.81
C PRO A 74 12.77 3.63 -11.97
N LEU A 75 11.80 4.16 -11.25
CA LEU A 75 10.74 3.39 -10.62
C LEU A 75 9.69 3.06 -11.69
N HIS A 76 9.43 1.77 -11.88
CA HIS A 76 8.52 1.29 -12.92
C HIS A 76 7.11 1.13 -12.37
N TYR A 77 6.16 1.82 -13.00
CA TYR A 77 4.74 1.78 -12.63
C TYR A 77 3.87 1.73 -13.89
N TYR A 78 2.59 1.46 -13.72
CA TYR A 78 1.64 1.50 -14.84
C TYR A 78 0.74 2.74 -14.79
N SER A 79 0.21 3.08 -15.96
CA SER A 79 -0.71 4.20 -16.15
C SER A 79 -1.93 4.09 -15.23
N GLY A 80 -2.23 5.16 -14.49
CA GLY A 80 -3.37 5.22 -13.55
C GLY A 80 -3.22 4.34 -12.30
N GLN A 81 -2.03 3.81 -12.02
CA GLN A 81 -1.79 3.03 -10.80
C GLN A 81 -2.08 3.85 -9.55
N LYS A 82 -2.96 3.32 -8.69
CA LYS A 82 -3.25 3.89 -7.38
C LYS A 82 -2.10 3.60 -6.42
N MET A 83 -1.60 4.64 -5.78
CA MET A 83 -0.42 4.62 -4.92
C MET A 83 -0.68 5.36 -3.61
N ASP A 84 -0.12 4.86 -2.52
CA ASP A 84 0.01 5.54 -1.25
C ASP A 84 1.35 6.28 -1.18
N ILE A 85 1.36 7.49 -0.63
CA ILE A 85 2.58 8.12 -0.11
C ILE A 85 2.72 7.78 1.37
N ARG A 86 3.89 7.27 1.76
CA ARG A 86 4.25 6.97 3.16
C ARG A 86 5.50 7.74 3.56
N PHE A 87 5.58 8.01 4.85
CA PHE A 87 6.75 8.58 5.50
C PHE A 87 7.19 7.62 6.60
N ASP A 88 8.49 7.40 6.77
CA ASP A 88 8.98 6.63 7.93
C ASP A 88 8.82 7.50 9.19
N ASN A 89 7.67 7.31 9.85
CA ASN A 89 7.23 8.22 10.89
C ASN A 89 8.12 8.18 12.15
N GLY A 90 8.57 9.37 12.55
CA GLY A 90 8.60 9.82 13.95
C GLY A 90 7.30 10.54 14.34
N ASP A 91 7.25 11.19 15.52
CA ASP A 91 6.11 11.99 16.00
C ASP A 91 5.96 13.31 15.19
N ILE A 92 5.39 13.24 13.98
CA ILE A 92 5.14 14.40 13.11
C ILE A 92 3.65 14.58 12.81
N ARG A 93 3.17 15.83 12.80
CA ARG A 93 1.81 16.14 12.36
C ARG A 93 1.83 16.70 10.94
N ILE A 94 1.37 15.89 10.00
CA ILE A 94 1.21 16.29 8.60
C ILE A 94 0.09 17.32 8.49
N ASN A 95 0.41 18.49 7.93
CA ASN A 95 -0.56 19.54 7.63
C ASN A 95 -1.06 19.44 6.19
N ASN A 96 -0.18 19.13 5.24
CA ASN A 96 -0.53 19.05 3.82
C ASN A 96 0.50 18.20 3.04
N ILE A 97 0.02 17.58 1.96
CA ILE A 97 0.87 16.89 0.97
C ILE A 97 0.45 17.38 -0.41
N ASN A 98 1.41 17.84 -1.21
CA ASN A 98 1.21 18.19 -2.61
C ASN A 98 2.11 17.34 -3.49
N ILE A 99 1.53 16.73 -4.52
CA ILE A 99 2.27 15.89 -5.46
C ILE A 99 2.05 16.46 -6.86
N TYR A 100 3.13 16.54 -7.63
CA TYR A 100 3.07 16.83 -9.04
C TYR A 100 4.11 16.04 -9.80
N VAL A 101 3.84 15.80 -11.07
CA VAL A 101 4.81 15.23 -12.00
C VAL A 101 5.29 16.27 -12.99
N LYS A 102 6.47 16.02 -13.56
CA LYS A 102 6.98 16.74 -14.71
C LYS A 102 7.27 15.79 -15.87
N GLN A 103 6.78 16.13 -17.05
CA GLN A 103 7.12 15.48 -18.31
C GLN A 103 7.54 16.53 -19.31
N ASP A 104 8.72 16.38 -19.92
CA ASP A 104 9.28 17.36 -20.85
C ASP A 104 9.30 18.83 -20.35
N GLY A 105 9.37 18.99 -19.02
CA GLY A 105 9.37 20.29 -18.33
C GLY A 105 7.98 20.86 -18.03
N GLU A 106 6.91 20.24 -18.53
CA GLU A 106 5.53 20.60 -18.18
C GLU A 106 5.15 19.98 -16.84
N LYS A 107 4.51 20.77 -15.98
CA LYS A 107 4.11 20.37 -14.63
C LYS A 107 2.62 20.01 -14.60
N THR A 108 2.31 18.84 -14.04
CA THR A 108 0.94 18.38 -13.81
C THR A 108 0.76 18.02 -12.33
N GLU A 109 -0.17 18.71 -11.66
CA GLU A 109 -0.55 18.39 -10.28
C GLU A 109 -1.34 17.07 -10.23
N LEU A 110 -1.04 16.22 -9.25
CA LEU A 110 -1.78 15.00 -9.00
C LEU A 110 -2.69 15.20 -7.79
N PRO A 111 -4.00 14.90 -7.89
CA PRO A 111 -4.90 14.92 -6.74
C PRO A 111 -4.42 13.93 -5.67
N VAL A 112 -4.46 14.37 -4.41
CA VAL A 112 -4.14 13.53 -3.25
C VAL A 112 -5.34 13.54 -2.31
N ASP A 113 -5.80 12.36 -1.93
CA ASP A 113 -6.84 12.16 -0.91
C ASP A 113 -6.37 11.13 0.10
N ASN A 114 -6.34 11.48 1.39
CA ASN A 114 -5.85 10.62 2.47
C ASN A 114 -4.50 9.93 2.18
N GLN A 115 -3.54 10.67 1.62
CA GLN A 115 -2.20 10.16 1.22
C GLN A 115 -2.23 9.17 0.04
N VAL A 116 -3.34 9.11 -0.69
CA VAL A 116 -3.51 8.27 -1.88
C VAL A 116 -3.57 9.16 -3.11
N PHE A 117 -2.93 8.73 -4.19
CA PHE A 117 -2.92 9.40 -5.49
C PHE A 117 -2.90 8.37 -6.63
N GLU A 118 -3.12 8.82 -7.86
CA GLU A 118 -3.00 7.99 -9.06
C GLU A 118 -1.80 8.45 -9.90
N MET A 119 -1.06 7.49 -10.45
CA MET A 119 -0.05 7.75 -11.47
C MET A 119 -0.68 8.39 -12.72
N PRO A 120 0.08 9.21 -13.47
CA PRO A 120 -0.33 9.72 -14.77
C PRO A 120 -0.96 8.66 -15.66
N LYS A 121 -2.00 9.06 -16.40
CA LYS A 121 -2.70 8.17 -17.35
C LYS A 121 -1.96 8.04 -18.69
N GLU A 122 -1.12 9.00 -18.99
CA GLU A 122 -0.27 8.97 -20.18
C GLU A 122 1.02 8.22 -19.85
N GLU A 123 1.52 7.46 -20.82
CA GLU A 123 2.77 6.75 -20.70
C GLU A 123 3.97 7.67 -20.90
N GLY A 124 5.10 7.25 -20.37
CA GLY A 124 6.39 7.88 -20.59
C GLY A 124 7.19 8.05 -19.30
N ASN A 125 8.26 8.82 -19.44
CA ASN A 125 9.15 9.12 -18.33
C ASN A 125 8.70 10.40 -17.63
N TYR A 126 8.54 10.32 -16.31
CA TYR A 126 8.13 11.44 -15.47
C TYR A 126 9.13 11.66 -14.35
N LEU A 127 9.21 12.90 -13.87
CA LEU A 127 9.79 13.19 -12.57
C LEU A 127 8.64 13.44 -11.59
N ILE A 128 8.57 12.69 -10.50
CA ILE A 128 7.63 12.98 -9.43
C ILE A 128 8.28 13.91 -8.41
N VAL A 129 7.50 14.85 -7.90
CA VAL A 129 7.88 15.69 -6.78
C VAL A 129 6.78 15.64 -5.74
N VAL A 130 7.16 15.26 -4.51
CA VAL A 130 6.29 15.21 -3.34
C VAL A 130 6.72 16.29 -2.37
N LYS A 131 5.80 17.16 -1.99
CA LYS A 131 6.01 18.20 -0.99
C LYS A 131 5.25 17.84 0.27
N LEU A 132 5.97 17.71 1.37
CA LEU A 132 5.43 17.52 2.71
C LEU A 132 5.47 18.85 3.46
N GLU A 133 4.32 19.26 3.99
CA GLU A 133 4.21 20.33 4.98
C GLU A 133 3.76 19.72 6.32
N ALA A 134 4.59 19.85 7.34
CA ALA A 134 4.35 19.33 8.68
C ALA A 134 4.48 20.47 9.72
N ASP A 135 4.08 20.20 10.96
CA ASP A 135 4.27 21.13 12.07
C ASP A 135 5.75 21.43 12.37
N SER A 136 6.63 20.49 12.07
CA SER A 136 8.10 20.65 12.16
C SER A 136 8.74 21.29 10.91
N GLY A 137 7.99 21.68 9.88
CA GLY A 137 8.52 22.35 8.69
C GLY A 137 8.19 21.63 7.40
N ASN A 138 9.03 21.82 6.37
CA ASN A 138 8.74 21.35 5.02
C ASN A 138 9.89 20.54 4.43
N THR A 139 9.52 19.51 3.66
CA THR A 139 10.46 18.70 2.88
C THR A 139 9.93 18.47 1.48
N GLU A 140 10.81 18.45 0.49
CA GLU A 140 10.51 18.05 -0.89
C GLU A 140 11.31 16.80 -1.25
N TYR A 141 10.64 15.82 -1.84
CA TYR A 141 11.21 14.56 -2.31
C TYR A 141 11.01 14.43 -3.80
N VAL A 142 11.92 13.74 -4.48
CA VAL A 142 11.88 13.54 -5.92
C VAL A 142 12.20 12.11 -6.32
N GLY A 143 11.58 11.66 -7.41
CA GLY A 143 11.82 10.34 -8.00
C GLY A 143 11.74 10.37 -9.52
N ASN A 144 12.40 9.39 -10.14
CA ASN A 144 12.33 9.13 -11.58
C ASN A 144 11.30 8.03 -11.85
N LEU A 145 10.31 8.28 -12.69
CA LEU A 145 9.25 7.33 -12.99
C LEU A 145 9.31 6.91 -14.46
N ASP A 146 9.12 5.63 -14.72
CA ASP A 146 8.85 5.08 -16.04
C ASP A 146 7.45 4.45 -16.02
N ILE A 147 6.49 5.14 -16.65
CA ILE A 147 5.08 4.77 -16.68
C ILE A 147 4.75 4.13 -18.02
N ARG A 148 4.20 2.91 -17.98
CA ARG A 148 3.86 2.13 -19.18
C ARG A 148 2.39 1.71 -19.16
N GLU A 149 1.89 1.19 -20.29
CA GLU A 149 0.60 0.50 -20.28
C GLU A 149 0.58 -0.63 -19.25
N ARG A 150 -0.56 -0.80 -18.58
CA ARG A 150 -0.76 -1.85 -17.58
C ARG A 150 -0.57 -3.26 -18.15
N ASP A 151 -0.83 -3.47 -19.44
CA ASP A 151 -0.60 -4.77 -20.07
C ASP A 151 0.89 -5.08 -20.28
N ASP A 152 1.77 -4.08 -20.35
CA ASP A 152 3.22 -4.29 -20.48
C ASP A 152 3.94 -4.49 -19.13
N ASN A 153 3.15 -4.59 -18.07
CA ASN A 153 3.59 -4.54 -16.68
C ASN A 153 4.37 -5.81 -16.25
N PRO A 154 5.48 -5.66 -15.48
CA PRO A 154 6.17 -6.79 -14.86
C PRO A 154 5.48 -7.38 -13.62
N TYR A 155 4.33 -6.85 -13.18
CA TYR A 155 3.61 -7.33 -11.99
C TYR A 155 2.47 -8.30 -12.33
N PRO A 156 2.02 -9.15 -11.37
CA PRO A 156 0.82 -9.96 -11.54
C PRO A 156 -0.45 -9.08 -11.66
N PRO A 157 -1.51 -9.56 -12.32
CA PRO A 157 -2.75 -8.79 -12.47
C PRO A 157 -3.42 -8.56 -11.12
N ARG A 158 -4.22 -7.51 -11.00
CA ARG A 158 -5.23 -7.45 -9.95
C ARG A 158 -6.37 -8.38 -10.29
N VAL A 159 -6.89 -9.04 -9.27
CA VAL A 159 -8.03 -9.95 -9.39
C VAL A 159 -9.21 -9.33 -8.68
N SER A 160 -10.35 -9.29 -9.36
CA SER A 160 -11.61 -8.96 -8.72
C SER A 160 -12.65 -10.06 -8.93
N LEU A 161 -13.58 -10.18 -8.00
CA LEU A 161 -14.77 -11.00 -8.14
C LEU A 161 -15.95 -10.11 -8.54
N ASP A 162 -16.73 -10.57 -9.51
CA ASP A 162 -17.90 -9.86 -10.03
C ASP A 162 -19.08 -10.85 -10.14
N ASN A 163 -20.29 -10.40 -9.84
CA ASN A 163 -21.52 -11.19 -9.90
C ASN A 163 -22.46 -10.79 -11.07
N ASN A 164 -21.94 -10.11 -12.09
CA ASN A 164 -22.67 -9.59 -13.26
C ASN A 164 -23.68 -8.46 -12.97
N SER A 165 -23.72 -7.90 -11.75
CA SER A 165 -24.56 -6.75 -11.42
C SER A 165 -23.71 -5.49 -11.19
N ASP A 166 -23.64 -4.63 -12.21
CA ASP A 166 -23.04 -3.29 -12.21
C ASP A 166 -21.55 -3.19 -11.76
N GLU A 167 -20.73 -2.40 -12.47
CA GLU A 167 -19.29 -2.24 -12.15
C GLU A 167 -19.01 -1.68 -10.73
N ALA A 168 -20.04 -1.27 -10.00
CA ALA A 168 -19.95 -0.74 -8.65
C ALA A 168 -19.68 -1.82 -7.58
N ASP A 169 -19.91 -3.10 -7.88
CA ASP A 169 -19.80 -4.21 -6.93
C ASP A 169 -18.58 -5.13 -7.23
N LYS A 170 -17.56 -4.61 -7.93
CA LYS A 170 -16.30 -5.34 -8.16
C LYS A 170 -15.49 -5.46 -6.88
N GLU A 171 -15.26 -6.70 -6.46
CA GLU A 171 -14.57 -7.03 -5.22
C GLU A 171 -13.09 -7.26 -5.48
N GLU A 172 -12.23 -6.29 -5.20
CA GLU A 172 -10.78 -6.47 -5.38
C GLU A 172 -10.22 -7.43 -4.30
N LEU A 173 -9.56 -8.49 -4.77
CA LEU A 173 -8.81 -9.41 -3.92
C LEU A 173 -7.38 -8.90 -3.73
N GLU A 174 -6.82 -9.13 -2.55
CA GLU A 174 -5.44 -8.78 -2.26
C GLU A 174 -4.51 -9.93 -2.63
N SER A 175 -3.49 -9.65 -3.45
CA SER A 175 -2.37 -10.59 -3.62
C SER A 175 -1.71 -10.83 -2.26
N TYR A 176 -1.12 -11.99 -2.02
CA TYR A 176 -0.29 -12.23 -0.82
C TYR A 176 0.92 -13.11 -1.09
N LYS A 177 0.95 -13.72 -2.28
CA LYS A 177 2.07 -14.52 -2.75
C LYS A 177 2.13 -14.41 -4.26
N ALA A 178 3.30 -14.12 -4.80
CA ALA A 178 3.53 -14.06 -6.23
C ALA A 178 4.99 -14.35 -6.57
N GLU A 179 5.18 -15.18 -7.58
CA GLU A 179 6.44 -15.39 -8.29
C GLU A 179 6.18 -15.07 -9.76
N TRP A 180 6.43 -13.82 -10.16
CA TRP A 180 6.00 -13.29 -11.45
C TRP A 180 7.13 -12.54 -12.15
N ARG A 181 7.69 -13.13 -13.21
CA ARG A 181 8.87 -12.60 -13.91
C ARG A 181 10.01 -12.18 -12.95
N GLU A 182 10.29 -10.88 -12.84
CA GLU A 182 11.33 -10.26 -12.01
C GLU A 182 10.84 -9.91 -10.60
N TYR A 183 9.57 -10.21 -10.32
CA TYR A 183 8.90 -9.84 -9.09
C TYR A 183 8.63 -11.09 -8.24
N THR A 184 8.98 -11.02 -6.96
CA THR A 184 8.76 -12.12 -6.00
C THR A 184 8.34 -11.54 -4.67
N VAL A 185 7.17 -11.93 -4.20
CA VAL A 185 6.65 -11.62 -2.86
C VAL A 185 6.03 -12.86 -2.26
N GLU A 186 6.33 -13.10 -0.99
CA GLU A 186 5.73 -14.16 -0.20
C GLU A 186 5.50 -13.60 1.21
N THR A 187 4.24 -13.55 1.64
CA THR A 187 3.90 -13.36 3.05
C THR A 187 3.21 -14.61 3.58
N ASP A 188 3.76 -15.16 4.67
CA ASP A 188 3.15 -16.28 5.40
C ASP A 188 2.01 -15.81 6.32
N ASP A 189 1.88 -14.50 6.53
CA ASP A 189 0.93 -13.93 7.48
C ASP A 189 -0.43 -13.69 6.81
N MET A 190 -1.32 -14.68 6.84
CA MET A 190 -2.71 -14.51 6.36
C MET A 190 -3.61 -13.76 7.36
N SER A 191 -3.07 -13.23 8.48
CA SER A 191 -3.88 -12.59 9.52
C SER A 191 -4.36 -11.19 9.16
N PHE A 192 -3.67 -10.51 8.23
CA PHE A 192 -4.15 -9.24 7.67
C PHE A 192 -5.46 -9.43 6.90
N LEU A 193 -5.63 -10.56 6.20
CA LEU A 193 -6.86 -10.84 5.46
C LEU A 193 -8.06 -10.84 6.40
N LYS A 194 -7.98 -11.49 7.57
CA LYS A 194 -9.09 -11.57 8.54
C LYS A 194 -9.49 -10.25 9.20
N ASN A 195 -8.61 -9.24 9.25
CA ASN A 195 -8.83 -8.01 10.03
C ASN A 195 -8.70 -6.71 9.24
N GLY A 196 -8.13 -6.75 8.03
CA GLY A 196 -7.81 -5.58 7.21
C GLY A 196 -8.77 -5.35 6.05
N LEU A 197 -9.47 -6.39 5.60
CA LEU A 197 -10.42 -6.31 4.48
C LEU A 197 -11.85 -6.17 4.98
N GLU A 198 -12.57 -5.15 4.48
CA GLU A 198 -14.00 -5.03 4.70
C GLU A 198 -14.69 -6.26 4.09
N PRO A 199 -15.44 -7.04 4.89
CA PRO A 199 -16.04 -8.26 4.39
C PRO A 199 -17.24 -7.93 3.51
N LEU A 200 -17.31 -8.61 2.37
CA LEU A 200 -18.34 -8.34 1.36
C LEU A 200 -19.48 -9.35 1.48
N ASN A 201 -20.70 -8.94 1.14
CA ASN A 201 -21.89 -9.72 1.45
C ASN A 201 -22.47 -10.35 0.18
N HIS A 202 -22.62 -11.66 0.19
CA HIS A 202 -23.11 -12.44 -0.93
C HIS A 202 -24.22 -13.41 -0.54
N ASP A 203 -25.01 -13.80 -1.53
CA ASP A 203 -26.03 -14.83 -1.34
C ASP A 203 -25.40 -16.23 -1.45
N SER A 204 -25.91 -17.16 -0.65
CA SER A 204 -25.59 -18.58 -0.75
C SER A 204 -25.72 -19.12 -2.18
N GLY A 205 -24.66 -19.80 -2.65
CA GLY A 205 -24.62 -20.43 -3.98
C GLY A 205 -24.45 -19.45 -5.17
N GLU A 206 -24.24 -18.15 -4.91
CA GLU A 206 -24.06 -17.13 -5.94
C GLU A 206 -22.87 -17.45 -6.86
N GLN A 207 -23.04 -17.18 -8.16
CA GLN A 207 -21.99 -17.40 -9.16
C GLN A 207 -21.14 -16.15 -9.29
N MET A 208 -19.82 -16.33 -9.18
CA MET A 208 -18.82 -15.28 -9.30
C MET A 208 -17.99 -15.47 -10.57
N GLU A 209 -17.65 -14.36 -11.22
CA GLU A 209 -16.66 -14.26 -12.30
C GLU A 209 -15.34 -13.72 -11.74
N ILE A 210 -14.25 -14.38 -12.12
CA ILE A 210 -12.88 -13.92 -11.83
C ILE A 210 -12.46 -12.97 -12.94
N SER A 211 -12.35 -11.70 -12.62
CA SER A 211 -11.90 -10.65 -13.53
C SER A 211 -10.43 -10.32 -13.28
N PHE A 212 -9.72 -10.02 -14.37
CA PHE A 212 -8.34 -9.54 -14.34
C PHE A 212 -8.30 -8.13 -14.91
N ASP A 213 -7.51 -7.28 -14.30
CA ASP A 213 -7.37 -5.89 -14.70
C ASP A 213 -6.50 -5.67 -15.95
N HIS A 214 -5.73 -6.69 -16.34
CA HIS A 214 -4.94 -6.76 -17.56
C HIS A 214 -4.85 -8.22 -18.04
N HIS A 215 -4.51 -8.43 -19.31
CA HIS A 215 -4.68 -9.73 -19.99
C HIS A 215 -3.46 -10.20 -20.77
N ASN A 216 -2.32 -9.51 -20.66
CA ASN A 216 -1.07 -9.88 -21.34
C ASN A 216 -0.34 -11.09 -20.71
N PHE A 217 -1.06 -12.20 -20.54
CA PHE A 217 -0.56 -13.49 -20.07
C PHE A 217 -1.49 -14.61 -20.57
N GLU A 218 -0.93 -15.80 -20.73
CA GLU A 218 -1.69 -17.01 -21.03
C GLU A 218 -1.96 -17.76 -19.71
N ILE A 219 -3.23 -18.02 -19.39
CA ILE A 219 -3.61 -18.77 -18.19
C ILE A 219 -3.28 -20.26 -18.41
N GLU A 220 -2.40 -20.80 -17.59
CA GLU A 220 -2.04 -22.22 -17.58
C GLU A 220 -2.91 -23.01 -16.59
N ASP A 221 -3.23 -22.42 -15.43
CA ASP A 221 -4.08 -23.00 -14.40
C ASP A 221 -4.76 -21.92 -13.57
N LEU A 222 -6.01 -22.15 -13.18
CA LEU A 222 -6.81 -21.25 -12.36
C LEU A 222 -7.61 -22.06 -11.35
N ARG A 223 -7.37 -21.83 -10.06
CA ARG A 223 -8.01 -22.57 -8.98
C ARG A 223 -8.58 -21.64 -7.95
N VAL A 224 -9.73 -22.01 -7.40
CA VAL A 224 -10.34 -21.31 -6.27
C VAL A 224 -10.54 -22.28 -5.11
N TYR A 225 -10.29 -21.81 -3.91
CA TYR A 225 -10.70 -22.48 -2.69
C TYR A 225 -11.22 -21.47 -1.67
N ALA A 226 -12.06 -21.96 -0.78
CA ALA A 226 -12.52 -21.20 0.37
C ALA A 226 -11.98 -21.80 1.65
N HIS A 227 -11.67 -20.95 2.63
CA HIS A 227 -11.42 -21.34 4.01
C HIS A 227 -12.60 -20.95 4.88
N HIS A 228 -13.13 -21.92 5.63
CA HIS A 228 -14.23 -21.73 6.58
C HIS A 228 -13.97 -22.58 7.81
N ASN A 229 -14.01 -21.98 9.01
CA ASN A 229 -13.74 -22.69 10.27
C ASN A 229 -12.45 -23.53 10.24
N ASP A 230 -11.37 -22.99 9.66
CA ASP A 230 -10.07 -23.64 9.43
C ASP A 230 -10.09 -24.86 8.48
N GLU A 231 -11.23 -25.17 7.87
CA GLU A 231 -11.36 -26.16 6.80
C GLU A 231 -11.18 -25.51 5.43
N LYS A 232 -10.47 -26.21 4.55
CA LYS A 232 -10.28 -25.81 3.15
C LYS A 232 -11.23 -26.60 2.25
N MET A 233 -12.01 -25.89 1.45
CA MET A 233 -12.85 -26.48 0.40
C MET A 233 -12.43 -25.97 -0.98
N ASN A 234 -12.32 -26.86 -1.97
CA ASN A 234 -12.06 -26.46 -3.35
C ASN A 234 -13.37 -26.04 -4.01
N LEU A 235 -13.37 -24.88 -4.67
CA LEU A 235 -14.49 -24.40 -5.46
C LEU A 235 -14.19 -24.70 -6.95
N PRO A 236 -14.98 -25.56 -7.63
CA PRO A 236 -14.74 -25.88 -9.02
C PRO A 236 -14.82 -24.64 -9.91
N VAL A 237 -13.76 -24.38 -10.66
CA VAL A 237 -13.70 -23.30 -11.64
C VAL A 237 -14.02 -23.86 -13.02
N LYS A 238 -14.89 -23.17 -13.74
CA LYS A 238 -15.15 -23.41 -15.16
C LYS A 238 -14.93 -22.12 -15.94
N ASP A 239 -13.96 -22.14 -16.83
CA ASP A 239 -13.45 -20.96 -17.53
C ASP A 239 -12.91 -19.93 -16.50
N LYS A 240 -13.71 -18.93 -16.13
CA LYS A 240 -13.40 -17.96 -15.07
C LYS A 240 -14.49 -17.87 -14.00
N PHE A 241 -15.45 -18.80 -14.01
CA PHE A 241 -16.60 -18.78 -13.13
C PHE A 241 -16.52 -19.87 -12.08
N PHE A 242 -17.01 -19.55 -10.88
CA PHE A 242 -17.21 -20.52 -9.80
C PHE A 242 -18.45 -20.13 -9.00
N ASN A 243 -18.95 -21.04 -8.17
CA ASN A 243 -20.06 -20.74 -7.27
C ASN A 243 -19.54 -20.66 -5.84
N LEU A 244 -20.07 -19.71 -5.07
CA LEU A 244 -19.86 -19.63 -3.64
C LEU A 244 -20.45 -20.86 -2.93
N PRO A 245 -19.94 -21.22 -1.74
CA PRO A 245 -20.54 -22.22 -0.87
C PRO A 245 -22.03 -21.97 -0.61
N GLU A 246 -22.77 -23.06 -0.41
CA GLU A 246 -24.19 -23.02 -0.02
C GLU A 246 -24.36 -22.75 1.49
N GLU A 247 -23.32 -23.00 2.28
CA GLU A 247 -23.32 -22.78 3.72
C GLU A 247 -23.09 -21.29 4.01
N GLU A 248 -23.96 -20.72 4.85
CA GLU A 248 -23.84 -19.34 5.32
C GLU A 248 -22.66 -19.20 6.30
N GLY A 249 -21.99 -18.06 6.26
CA GLY A 249 -20.91 -17.76 7.20
C GLY A 249 -19.81 -16.89 6.61
N GLU A 250 -18.73 -16.76 7.38
CA GLU A 250 -17.53 -16.04 6.97
C GLU A 250 -16.55 -16.99 6.25
N TYR A 251 -16.07 -16.55 5.10
CA TYR A 251 -15.16 -17.28 4.24
C TYR A 251 -13.99 -16.40 3.85
N ILE A 252 -12.81 -17.01 3.73
CA ILE A 252 -11.70 -16.43 2.97
C ILE A 252 -11.68 -17.13 1.62
N ILE A 253 -12.01 -16.42 0.55
CA ILE A 253 -11.84 -16.91 -0.82
C ILE A 253 -10.40 -16.70 -1.23
N VAL A 254 -9.82 -17.71 -1.87
CA VAL A 254 -8.47 -17.63 -2.42
C VAL A 254 -8.47 -18.07 -3.87
N VAL A 255 -7.92 -17.22 -4.73
CA VAL A 255 -7.69 -17.46 -6.15
C VAL A 255 -6.20 -17.73 -6.36
N LYS A 256 -5.87 -18.87 -6.97
CA LYS A 256 -4.52 -19.18 -7.44
C LYS A 256 -4.48 -19.10 -8.95
N LEU A 257 -3.63 -18.23 -9.46
CA LEU A 257 -3.38 -18.01 -10.87
C LEU A 257 -1.98 -18.54 -11.24
N LEU A 258 -1.91 -19.37 -12.27
CA LEU A 258 -0.66 -19.78 -12.91
C LEU A 258 -0.72 -19.41 -14.39
N THR A 259 0.36 -18.82 -14.90
CA THR A 259 0.46 -18.30 -16.26
C THR A 259 1.83 -18.54 -16.86
N ASP A 260 1.97 -18.24 -18.15
CA ASP A 260 3.25 -18.21 -18.86
C ASP A 260 4.23 -17.15 -18.30
N LYS A 261 3.77 -16.22 -17.46
CA LYS A 261 4.59 -15.17 -16.81
C LYS A 261 4.97 -15.48 -15.36
N GLY A 262 4.31 -16.45 -14.74
CA GLY A 262 4.52 -16.80 -13.34
C GLY A 262 3.23 -17.19 -12.61
N SER A 263 3.27 -17.15 -11.28
CA SER A 263 2.14 -17.51 -10.42
C SER A 263 1.84 -16.42 -9.40
N ALA A 264 0.57 -16.31 -9.01
CA ALA A 264 0.10 -15.41 -7.97
C ALA A 264 -1.08 -16.02 -7.20
N GLU A 265 -1.18 -15.70 -5.91
CA GLU A 265 -2.27 -16.07 -5.03
C GLU A 265 -2.90 -14.82 -4.44
N TYR A 266 -4.22 -14.75 -4.50
CA TYR A 266 -5.04 -13.61 -4.08
C TYR A 266 -6.09 -14.07 -3.09
N ALA A 267 -6.41 -13.27 -2.09
CA ALA A 267 -7.41 -13.61 -1.11
C ALA A 267 -8.32 -12.42 -0.75
N GLY A 268 -9.54 -12.74 -0.31
CA GLY A 268 -10.52 -11.76 0.15
C GLY A 268 -11.51 -12.37 1.14
N ASN A 269 -12.08 -11.52 2.00
CA ASN A 269 -13.11 -11.91 2.97
C ASN A 269 -14.51 -11.77 2.37
N ILE A 270 -15.29 -12.83 2.48
CA ILE A 270 -16.69 -12.85 2.05
C ILE A 270 -17.57 -13.35 3.19
N ILE A 271 -18.71 -12.70 3.39
CA ILE A 271 -19.82 -13.12 4.23
C ILE A 271 -20.93 -13.64 3.32
N ILE A 272 -21.26 -14.92 3.46
CA ILE A 272 -22.36 -15.57 2.75
C ILE A 272 -23.60 -15.56 3.65
N LYS A 273 -24.73 -15.11 3.12
CA LYS A 273 -26.03 -14.99 3.79
C LYS A 273 -27.12 -15.82 3.13
#